data_AF-A0A316HCE8-F1
#
_entry.id   AF-A0A316HCE8-F1
#
_cell.length_a   1.000
_cell.length_b   1.000
_cell.length_c   1.000
_cell.angle_alpha   90.00
_cell.angle_beta   90.00
_cell.angle_gamma   90.00
#
_symmetry.space_group_name_H-M   'P 1'
#
loop_
_entity.id
_entity.type
_entity.pdbx_description
1 polymer ?
#
loop_
_entity_poly.entity_id
_entity_poly.type
_entity_poly.pdbx_seq_one_letter_code
_entity_poly.pdbx_strand_id
1 'polypeptide(L)'
;MENTGARKISASEDPLTVTYIILKHAAEEHRHAFYLKKQLEKTGVTLPTYAAEYLLAPGSSKYFLNQLDVDVCRYLKTELDLKGAELRFAAYLLVTYAIEVRADELYPIYQEALEEAGSKVNVKSIILEEEGHLEEMINQLKHFSPDWELHAQKAVEFETKLFNQWVEQLGRDIAA
;
A
#
# COMPACT_ATOMS: atom_id res chain seq x y z
N MET A 1 2.63 -0.35 6.12
CA MET A 1 3.62 -0.18 5.02
C MET A 1 3.54 1.23 4.42
N GLU A 2 2.86 2.15 5.12
CA GLU A 2 2.45 3.48 4.65
C GLU A 2 3.60 4.34 4.14
N ASN A 3 4.73 4.36 4.83
CA ASN A 3 5.88 5.13 4.35
C ASN A 3 6.40 4.63 2.99
N THR A 4 6.29 3.34 2.71
CA THR A 4 6.66 2.79 1.40
C THR A 4 5.62 3.18 0.34
N GLY A 5 4.33 3.16 0.69
CA GLY A 5 3.23 3.65 -0.15
C GLY A 5 3.39 5.13 -0.50
N ALA A 6 3.48 6.00 0.51
CA ALA A 6 3.67 7.43 0.38
C ALA A 6 4.84 7.80 -0.55
N ARG A 7 6.01 7.17 -0.34
CA ARG A 7 7.20 7.39 -1.17
C ARG A 7 7.00 6.93 -2.61
N LYS A 8 6.26 5.85 -2.82
CA LYS A 8 5.99 5.31 -4.15
C LYS A 8 5.03 6.21 -4.91
N ILE A 9 3.93 6.64 -4.29
CA ILE A 9 2.98 7.58 -4.88
C ILE A 9 3.73 8.86 -5.27
N SER A 10 4.50 9.44 -4.34
CA SER A 10 5.32 10.62 -4.59
C SER A 10 6.32 10.44 -5.75
N ALA A 11 6.93 9.26 -5.88
CA ALA A 11 7.86 8.95 -6.96
C ALA A 11 7.18 8.71 -8.32
N SER A 12 5.88 8.41 -8.32
CA SER A 12 5.08 8.17 -9.53
C SER A 12 4.51 9.45 -10.15
N GLU A 13 4.59 10.57 -9.43
CA GLU A 13 4.10 11.87 -9.86
C GLU A 13 4.75 12.32 -11.18
N ASP A 14 3.91 12.75 -12.13
CA ASP A 14 4.39 13.45 -13.30
C ASP A 14 4.66 14.92 -12.93
N PRO A 15 5.85 15.47 -13.22
CA PRO A 15 6.21 16.85 -12.85
C PRO A 15 5.29 17.94 -13.43
N LEU A 16 4.52 17.63 -14.48
CA LEU A 16 3.67 18.59 -15.20
C LEU A 16 2.19 18.28 -15.05
N THR A 17 1.82 17.00 -14.89
CA THR A 17 0.42 16.56 -14.96
C THR A 17 -0.08 15.85 -13.71
N VAL A 18 0.65 15.91 -12.59
CA VAL A 18 0.17 15.38 -11.31
C VAL A 18 -1.21 15.97 -10.97
N THR A 19 -2.14 15.11 -10.58
CA THR A 19 -3.52 15.50 -10.30
C THR A 19 -3.70 15.82 -8.82
N TYR A 20 -4.76 16.57 -8.50
CA TYR A 20 -5.16 16.82 -7.12
C TYR A 20 -5.28 15.53 -6.29
N ILE A 21 -5.85 14.48 -6.88
CA ILE A 21 -6.07 13.20 -6.19
C ILE A 21 -4.74 12.56 -5.79
N ILE A 22 -3.74 12.53 -6.68
CA ILE A 22 -2.43 11.94 -6.39
C ILE A 22 -1.74 12.73 -5.26
N LEU A 23 -1.79 14.06 -5.30
CA LEU A 23 -1.19 14.90 -4.27
C LEU A 23 -1.88 14.74 -2.91
N LYS A 24 -3.21 14.69 -2.90
CA LYS A 24 -4.02 14.47 -1.70
C LYS A 24 -3.65 13.13 -1.07
N HIS A 25 -3.67 12.07 -1.88
CA HIS A 25 -3.36 10.71 -1.46
C HIS A 25 -1.93 10.62 -0.89
N ALA A 26 -0.91 11.12 -1.60
CA ALA A 26 0.47 11.12 -1.10
C ALA A 26 0.62 11.84 0.25
N ALA A 27 -0.09 12.94 0.45
CA ALA A 27 -0.07 13.68 1.72
C ALA A 27 -0.74 12.91 2.86
N GLU A 28 -1.85 12.23 2.58
CA GLU A 28 -2.57 11.39 3.55
C GLU A 28 -1.73 10.17 3.96
N GLU A 29 -1.10 9.48 3.02
CA GLU A 29 -0.19 8.37 3.28
C GLU A 29 1.01 8.78 4.14
N HIS A 30 1.61 9.94 3.86
CA HIS A 30 2.68 10.47 4.69
C HIS A 30 2.20 10.78 6.12
N ARG A 31 0.96 11.27 6.27
CA ARG A 31 0.36 11.52 7.58
C ARG A 31 0.10 10.22 8.33
N HIS A 32 -0.39 9.17 7.68
CA HIS A 32 -0.55 7.84 8.31
C HIS A 32 0.77 7.28 8.78
N ALA A 33 1.78 7.30 7.90
CA ALA A 33 3.13 6.85 8.21
C ALA A 33 3.70 7.57 9.44
N PHE A 34 3.59 8.89 9.48
CA PHE A 34 4.00 9.71 10.62
C PHE A 34 3.21 9.34 11.89
N TYR A 35 1.88 9.23 11.78
CA TYR A 35 1.03 8.89 12.90
C TYR A 35 1.44 7.55 13.53
N LEU A 36 1.55 6.49 12.72
CA LEU A 36 1.94 5.15 13.18
C LEU A 36 3.35 5.16 13.79
N LYS A 37 4.30 5.89 13.19
CA LYS A 37 5.65 6.05 13.75
C LYS A 37 5.61 6.68 15.14
N LYS A 38 4.78 7.72 15.32
CA LYS A 38 4.58 8.39 16.61
C LYS A 38 3.93 7.46 17.64
N GLN A 39 3.02 6.57 17.22
CA GLN A 39 2.40 5.60 18.14
C GLN A 39 3.43 4.62 18.73
N LEU A 40 4.52 4.30 18.01
CA LEU A 40 5.57 3.41 18.51
C LEU A 40 6.24 3.93 19.78
N GLU A 41 6.29 5.25 19.99
CA GLU A 41 6.84 5.85 21.22
C GLU A 41 6.13 5.34 22.48
N LYS A 42 4.85 4.95 22.37
CA LYS A 42 4.06 4.41 23.48
C LYS A 42 4.48 3.00 23.89
N THR A 43 5.24 2.29 23.04
CA THR A 43 5.70 0.91 23.30
C THR A 43 6.97 0.87 24.16
N GLY A 44 7.67 2.00 24.30
CA GLY A 44 8.99 2.07 24.94
C GLY A 44 10.14 1.50 24.10
N VAL A 45 9.85 0.97 22.89
CA VAL A 45 10.87 0.46 21.96
C VAL A 45 11.33 1.59 21.05
N THR A 46 12.65 1.71 20.88
CA THR A 46 13.25 2.72 19.99
C THR A 46 13.49 2.12 18.61
N LEU A 47 12.70 2.57 17.63
CA LEU A 47 12.81 2.19 16.22
C LEU A 47 13.04 3.47 15.41
N PRO A 48 14.27 4.03 15.32
CA PRO A 48 14.50 5.39 14.84
C PRO A 48 14.33 5.54 13.33
N THR A 49 14.58 4.48 12.57
CA THR A 49 14.57 4.50 11.10
C THR A 49 13.82 3.29 10.54
N TYR A 50 13.90 3.08 9.23
CA TYR A 50 13.47 1.87 8.53
C TYR A 50 14.68 1.02 8.11
N ALA A 51 15.80 1.10 8.85
CA ALA A 51 16.95 0.22 8.66
C ALA A 51 16.57 -1.23 9.01
N ALA A 52 17.28 -2.20 8.43
CA ALA A 52 16.86 -3.60 8.44
C ALA A 52 16.78 -4.16 9.87
N GLU A 53 17.65 -3.72 10.77
CA GLU A 53 17.69 -4.09 12.18
C GLU A 53 16.47 -3.64 12.99
N TYR A 54 15.66 -2.70 12.46
CA TYR A 54 14.46 -2.18 13.12
C TYR A 54 13.16 -2.66 12.47
N LEU A 55 13.24 -3.54 11.48
CA LEU A 55 12.08 -4.02 10.74
C LEU A 55 11.90 -5.52 10.93
N LEU A 56 10.63 -5.92 10.96
CA LEU A 56 10.25 -7.31 10.75
C LEU A 56 10.26 -7.61 9.25
N ALA A 57 10.80 -8.77 8.90
CA ALA A 57 10.98 -9.26 7.55
C ALA A 57 11.56 -8.18 6.61
N PRO A 58 12.73 -7.59 6.92
CA PRO A 58 13.22 -6.37 6.25
C PRO A 58 13.35 -6.52 4.74
N GLY A 59 13.70 -7.72 4.26
CA GLY A 59 13.77 -8.04 2.84
C GLY A 59 12.38 -7.95 2.18
N SER A 60 11.44 -8.79 2.59
CA SER A 60 10.11 -8.84 1.98
C SER A 60 9.35 -7.52 2.17
N SER A 61 9.43 -6.89 3.35
CA SER A 61 8.81 -5.59 3.64
C SER A 61 9.28 -4.48 2.69
N LYS A 62 10.59 -4.44 2.37
CA LYS A 62 11.17 -3.40 1.51
C LYS A 62 10.84 -3.61 0.03
N TYR A 63 10.78 -4.86 -0.42
CA TYR A 63 10.58 -5.18 -1.83
C TYR A 63 9.12 -5.35 -2.23
N PHE A 64 8.21 -5.51 -1.28
CA PHE A 64 6.79 -5.77 -1.52
C PHE A 64 6.17 -4.90 -2.64
N LEU A 65 6.12 -3.58 -2.44
CA LEU A 65 5.50 -2.67 -3.40
C LEU A 65 6.27 -2.54 -4.71
N ASN A 66 7.59 -2.74 -4.69
CA ASN A 66 8.40 -2.70 -5.92
C ASN A 66 8.15 -3.96 -6.76
N GLN A 67 8.05 -5.12 -6.12
CA GLN A 67 7.75 -6.37 -6.81
C GLN A 67 6.34 -6.36 -7.39
N LEU A 68 5.36 -5.86 -6.62
CA LEU A 68 4.00 -5.65 -7.10
C LEU A 68 3.98 -4.71 -8.33
N ASP A 69 4.75 -3.61 -8.29
CA ASP A 69 4.91 -2.70 -9.43
C ASP A 69 5.39 -3.41 -10.69
N VAL A 70 6.44 -4.22 -10.53
CA VAL A 70 7.10 -4.91 -11.62
C VAL A 70 6.15 -5.92 -12.26
N ASP A 71 5.40 -6.66 -11.44
CA ASP A 71 4.47 -7.68 -11.91
C ASP A 71 3.25 -7.05 -12.60
N VAL A 72 2.69 -5.97 -12.03
CA VAL A 72 1.62 -5.19 -12.67
C VAL A 72 2.10 -4.53 -13.97
N CYS A 73 3.28 -3.90 -13.99
CA CYS A 73 3.83 -3.31 -15.21
C CYS A 73 4.06 -4.36 -16.30
N ARG A 74 4.51 -5.57 -15.95
CA ARG A 74 4.70 -6.66 -16.92
C ARG A 74 3.37 -7.11 -17.51
N TYR A 75 2.34 -7.22 -16.67
CA TYR A 75 0.98 -7.54 -17.10
C TYR A 75 0.43 -6.48 -18.06
N LEU A 76 0.48 -5.20 -17.66
CA LEU A 76 -0.01 -4.08 -18.47
C LEU A 76 0.68 -3.97 -19.84
N LYS A 77 2.00 -4.22 -19.90
CA LYS A 77 2.73 -4.27 -21.18
C LYS A 77 2.28 -5.42 -22.08
N THR A 78 1.88 -6.55 -21.49
CA THR A 78 1.60 -7.77 -22.24
C THR A 78 0.16 -7.81 -22.71
N GLU A 79 -0.79 -7.42 -21.85
CA GLU A 79 -2.22 -7.52 -22.13
C GLU A 79 -2.80 -6.25 -22.77
N LEU A 80 -2.20 -5.08 -22.52
CA LEU A 80 -2.72 -3.79 -22.98
C LEU A 80 -1.74 -3.01 -23.87
N ASP A 81 -0.54 -3.57 -24.15
CA ASP A 81 0.57 -2.94 -24.90
C ASP A 81 0.94 -1.52 -24.41
N LEU A 82 0.69 -1.21 -23.14
CA LEU A 82 0.94 0.13 -22.59
C LEU A 82 2.43 0.43 -22.46
N LYS A 83 2.81 1.68 -22.73
CA LYS A 83 4.19 2.16 -22.72
C LYS A 83 4.30 3.54 -22.08
N GLY A 84 5.52 3.93 -21.70
CA GLY A 84 5.83 5.29 -21.27
C GLY A 84 4.96 5.77 -20.09
N ALA A 85 4.33 6.94 -20.27
CA ALA A 85 3.51 7.58 -19.24
C ALA A 85 2.20 6.82 -18.96
N GLU A 86 1.55 6.27 -20.00
CA GLU A 86 0.30 5.53 -19.87
C GLU A 86 0.50 4.25 -19.02
N LEU A 87 1.58 3.54 -19.26
CA LEU A 87 1.97 2.39 -18.44
C LEU A 87 2.16 2.77 -16.98
N ARG A 88 2.86 3.87 -16.71
CA ARG A 88 3.16 4.32 -15.35
C ARG A 88 1.88 4.69 -14.61
N PHE A 89 0.99 5.42 -15.28
CA PHE A 89 -0.28 5.83 -14.70
C PHE A 89 -1.20 4.62 -14.44
N ALA A 90 -1.33 3.70 -15.41
CA ALA A 90 -2.09 2.47 -15.24
C ALA A 90 -1.52 1.59 -14.11
N ALA A 91 -0.18 1.50 -14.00
CA ALA A 91 0.47 0.78 -12.91
C ALA A 91 0.19 1.42 -11.56
N TYR A 92 0.23 2.75 -11.46
CA TYR A 92 -0.19 3.47 -10.26
C TYR A 92 -1.63 3.09 -9.88
N LEU A 93 -2.60 3.19 -10.80
CA LEU A 93 -4.00 2.88 -10.50
C LEU A 93 -4.18 1.45 -9.96
N LEU A 94 -3.62 0.46 -10.64
CA LEU A 94 -3.79 -0.94 -10.29
C LEU A 94 -3.04 -1.34 -9.02
N VAL A 95 -1.81 -0.85 -8.84
CA VAL A 95 -1.03 -1.13 -7.63
C VAL A 95 -1.71 -0.48 -6.43
N THR A 96 -2.03 0.81 -6.52
CA THR A 96 -2.66 1.53 -5.41
C THR A 96 -3.97 0.87 -5.03
N TYR A 97 -4.85 0.57 -5.99
CA TYR A 97 -6.08 -0.18 -5.74
C TYR A 97 -5.86 -1.51 -4.98
N ALA A 98 -4.89 -2.32 -5.41
CA ALA A 98 -4.63 -3.60 -4.75
C ALA A 98 -4.14 -3.41 -3.29
N ILE A 99 -3.42 -2.32 -3.02
CA ILE A 99 -2.98 -1.97 -1.67
C ILE A 99 -4.14 -1.43 -0.83
N GLU A 100 -5.02 -0.61 -1.39
CA GLU A 100 -6.22 -0.12 -0.69
C GLU A 100 -7.13 -1.29 -0.29
N VAL A 101 -7.34 -2.26 -1.18
CA VAL A 101 -8.10 -3.48 -0.85
C VAL A 101 -7.45 -4.23 0.31
N ARG A 102 -6.12 -4.35 0.33
CA ARG A 102 -5.40 -4.98 1.45
C ARG A 102 -5.54 -4.16 2.74
N ALA A 103 -5.49 -2.83 2.65
CA ALA A 103 -5.61 -1.94 3.80
C ALA A 103 -7.02 -2.03 4.43
N ASP A 104 -8.06 -2.03 3.60
CA ASP A 104 -9.46 -2.23 3.99
C ASP A 104 -9.66 -3.56 4.75
N GLU A 105 -9.01 -4.63 4.32
CA GLU A 105 -9.02 -5.92 5.03
C GLU A 105 -8.18 -5.91 6.32
N LEU A 106 -6.99 -5.30 6.30
CA LEU A 106 -5.98 -5.44 7.35
C LEU A 106 -6.24 -4.56 8.56
N TYR A 107 -6.63 -3.29 8.36
CA TYR A 107 -6.76 -2.35 9.46
C TYR A 107 -7.88 -2.66 10.45
N PRO A 108 -9.06 -3.19 10.04
CA PRO A 108 -10.06 -3.65 11.00
C PRO A 108 -9.53 -4.76 11.91
N ILE A 109 -8.80 -5.74 11.34
CA ILE A 109 -8.16 -6.82 12.10
C ILE A 109 -7.12 -6.24 13.07
N TYR A 110 -6.32 -5.27 12.61
CA TYR A 110 -5.33 -4.62 13.47
C TYR A 110 -5.98 -3.81 14.59
N GLN A 111 -7.08 -3.11 14.33
CA GLN A 111 -7.83 -2.37 15.35
C GLN A 111 -8.41 -3.33 16.41
N GLU A 112 -8.96 -4.47 16.00
CA GLU A 112 -9.46 -5.50 16.92
C GLU A 112 -8.33 -6.04 17.80
N ALA A 113 -7.19 -6.42 17.21
CA ALA A 113 -6.03 -6.89 17.96
C ALA A 113 -5.50 -5.85 18.98
N LEU A 114 -5.54 -4.56 18.62
CA LEU A 114 -5.19 -3.47 19.54
C LEU A 114 -6.18 -3.34 20.69
N GLU A 115 -7.48 -3.50 20.43
CA GLU A 115 -8.53 -3.46 21.45
C GLU A 115 -8.43 -4.65 22.41
N GLU A 116 -8.22 -5.86 21.90
CA GLU A 116 -8.01 -7.07 22.70
C GLU A 116 -6.77 -6.96 23.61
N ALA A 117 -5.70 -6.33 23.10
CA ALA A 117 -4.49 -6.06 23.87
C ALA A 117 -4.63 -4.90 24.87
N GLY A 118 -5.78 -4.21 24.93
CA GLY A 118 -5.98 -3.03 25.77
C GLY A 118 -5.08 -1.84 25.39
N SER A 119 -4.66 -1.78 24.12
CA SER A 119 -3.75 -0.74 23.63
C SER A 119 -4.43 0.63 23.61
N LYS A 120 -3.66 1.68 23.90
CA LYS A 120 -4.08 3.09 23.75
C LYS A 120 -3.86 3.61 22.32
N VAL A 121 -3.45 2.76 21.40
CA VAL A 121 -3.31 3.08 19.97
C VAL A 121 -4.63 2.78 19.27
N ASN A 122 -5.00 3.62 18.31
CA ASN A 122 -6.22 3.49 17.54
C ASN A 122 -5.94 3.83 16.07
N VAL A 123 -6.53 3.07 15.15
CA VAL A 123 -6.38 3.25 13.70
C VAL A 123 -7.72 3.49 12.99
N LYS A 124 -8.81 3.76 13.72
CA LYS A 124 -10.15 4.01 13.15
C LYS A 124 -10.18 5.19 12.20
N SER A 125 -9.38 6.23 12.45
CA SER A 125 -9.26 7.35 11.51
C SER A 125 -8.55 6.96 10.22
N ILE A 126 -7.61 6.00 10.28
CA ILE A 126 -6.94 5.49 9.08
C ILE A 126 -7.95 4.67 8.28
N ILE A 127 -8.68 3.75 8.92
CA ILE A 127 -9.72 2.94 8.27
C ILE A 127 -10.67 3.80 7.42
N LEU A 128 -11.22 4.86 8.01
CA LEU A 128 -12.15 5.75 7.30
C LEU A 128 -11.50 6.48 6.10
N GLU A 129 -10.20 6.76 6.18
CA GLU A 129 -9.46 7.42 5.11
C GLU A 129 -9.15 6.43 3.97
N GLU A 130 -8.75 5.19 4.28
CA GLU A 130 -8.51 4.14 3.27
C GLU A 130 -9.79 3.75 2.53
N GLU A 131 -10.95 3.72 3.20
CA GLU A 131 -12.26 3.51 2.55
C GLU A 131 -12.50 4.58 1.46
N GLY A 132 -12.14 5.83 1.75
CA GLY A 132 -12.21 6.94 0.80
C GLY A 132 -11.21 6.82 -0.34
N HIS A 133 -9.96 6.42 -0.05
CA HIS A 133 -8.94 6.15 -1.07
C HIS A 133 -9.40 5.05 -2.03
N LEU A 134 -9.95 3.95 -1.50
CA LEU A 134 -10.47 2.84 -2.29
C LEU A 134 -11.59 3.28 -3.23
N GLU A 135 -12.55 4.08 -2.75
CA GLU A 135 -13.63 4.62 -3.59
C GLU A 135 -13.07 5.50 -4.71
N GLU A 136 -12.10 6.37 -4.41
CA GLU A 136 -11.42 7.20 -5.40
C GLU A 136 -10.70 6.36 -6.46
N MET A 137 -10.01 5.28 -6.06
CA MET A 137 -9.32 4.38 -6.98
C MET A 137 -10.30 3.61 -7.88
N ILE A 138 -11.40 3.10 -7.33
CA ILE A 138 -12.46 2.43 -8.11
C ILE A 138 -13.03 3.38 -9.17
N ASN A 139 -13.28 4.64 -8.80
CA ASN A 139 -13.79 5.64 -9.73
C ASN A 139 -12.78 5.90 -10.86
N GLN A 140 -11.49 6.04 -10.56
CA GLN A 140 -10.48 6.22 -11.61
C GLN A 140 -10.33 5.00 -12.52
N LEU A 141 -10.40 3.79 -11.95
CA LEU A 141 -10.32 2.54 -12.70
C LEU A 141 -11.48 2.39 -13.69
N LYS A 142 -12.71 2.71 -13.27
CA LYS A 142 -13.90 2.73 -14.15
C LYS A 142 -13.75 3.66 -15.36
N HIS A 143 -13.06 4.79 -15.20
CA HIS A 143 -12.79 5.71 -16.30
C HIS A 143 -11.63 5.23 -17.18
N PHE A 144 -10.66 4.52 -16.58
CA PHE A 144 -9.48 4.03 -17.27
C PHE A 144 -9.79 2.91 -18.28
N SER A 145 -10.66 1.95 -17.92
CA SER A 145 -11.01 0.83 -18.79
C SER A 145 -12.45 0.34 -18.55
N PRO A 146 -13.21 -0.04 -19.59
CA PRO A 146 -14.49 -0.74 -19.39
C PRO A 146 -14.30 -2.09 -18.70
N ASP A 147 -13.15 -2.75 -18.90
CA ASP A 147 -12.79 -4.05 -18.31
C ASP A 147 -11.93 -3.88 -17.06
N TRP A 148 -12.06 -2.76 -16.34
CA TRP A 148 -11.20 -2.44 -15.20
C TRP A 148 -11.19 -3.51 -14.10
N GLU A 149 -12.33 -4.18 -13.86
CA GLU A 149 -12.44 -5.25 -12.84
C GLU A 149 -11.50 -6.42 -13.16
N LEU A 150 -11.34 -6.77 -14.44
CA LEU A 150 -10.42 -7.82 -14.87
C LEU A 150 -8.97 -7.47 -14.52
N HIS A 151 -8.56 -6.23 -14.82
CA HIS A 151 -7.21 -5.76 -14.55
C HIS A 151 -6.95 -5.58 -13.05
N ALA A 152 -7.93 -5.05 -12.33
CA ALA A 152 -7.91 -4.86 -10.89
C ALA A 152 -7.77 -6.20 -10.15
N GLN A 153 -8.57 -7.20 -10.54
CA GLN A 153 -8.47 -8.56 -10.01
C GLN A 153 -7.08 -9.15 -10.22
N LYS A 154 -6.46 -8.91 -11.39
CA LYS A 154 -5.10 -9.38 -11.64
C LYS A 154 -4.07 -8.75 -10.70
N ALA A 155 -4.19 -7.46 -10.41
CA ALA A 155 -3.33 -6.77 -9.46
C ALA A 155 -3.52 -7.32 -8.04
N VAL A 156 -4.76 -7.58 -7.62
CA VAL A 156 -5.08 -8.22 -6.33
C VAL A 156 -4.51 -9.63 -6.23
N GLU A 157 -4.52 -10.42 -7.31
CA GLU A 157 -3.88 -11.75 -7.32
C GLU A 157 -2.36 -11.66 -7.09
N PHE A 158 -1.69 -10.70 -7.73
CA PHE A 158 -0.26 -10.47 -7.52
C PHE A 158 0.04 -10.00 -6.09
N GLU A 159 -0.74 -9.06 -5.58
CA GLU A 159 -0.65 -8.58 -4.20
C GLU A 159 -0.84 -9.73 -3.21
N THR A 160 -1.90 -10.53 -3.36
CA THR A 160 -2.24 -11.65 -2.46
C THR A 160 -1.10 -12.65 -2.37
N LYS A 161 -0.47 -12.98 -3.51
CA LYS A 161 0.69 -13.88 -3.54
C LYS A 161 1.86 -13.29 -2.74
N LEU A 162 2.17 -12.01 -2.93
CA LEU A 162 3.24 -11.34 -2.20
C LEU A 162 2.91 -11.21 -0.71
N PHE A 163 1.65 -10.95 -0.38
CA PHE A 163 1.15 -10.85 0.99
C PHE A 163 1.34 -12.14 1.76
N ASN A 164 0.93 -13.27 1.18
CA ASN A 164 1.11 -14.58 1.80
C ASN A 164 2.59 -14.89 2.06
N GLN A 165 3.48 -14.59 1.09
CA GLN A 165 4.93 -14.74 1.27
C GLN A 165 5.47 -13.82 2.37
N TRP A 166 4.97 -12.59 2.45
CA TRP A 166 5.37 -11.64 3.49
C TRP A 166 4.92 -12.10 4.87
N VAL A 167 3.69 -12.58 5.03
CA VAL A 167 3.16 -13.15 6.28
C VAL A 167 3.99 -14.37 6.73
N GLU A 168 4.37 -15.26 5.82
CA GLU A 168 5.26 -16.38 6.15
C GLU A 168 6.63 -15.92 6.66
N GLN A 169 7.20 -14.87 6.07
CA GLN A 169 8.47 -14.31 6.55
C GLN A 169 8.32 -13.63 7.92
N LEU A 170 7.23 -12.88 8.13
CA LEU A 170 6.94 -12.29 9.44
C LEU A 170 6.82 -13.36 10.53
N GLY A 171 6.12 -14.46 10.24
CA GLY A 171 5.95 -15.57 11.18
C GLY A 171 7.28 -16.19 11.60
N ARG A 172 8.25 -16.27 10.68
CA ARG A 172 9.62 -16.73 11.00
C ARG A 172 10.36 -15.79 11.95
N ASP A 173 10.27 -14.48 11.70
CA ASP A 173 10.97 -13.47 12.52
C ASP A 173 10.38 -13.34 13.92
N ILE A 174 9.05 -13.54 14.08
CA ILE A 174 8.39 -13.48 15.40
C ILE A 174 8.65 -14.76 16.22
N ALA A 175 8.87 -15.90 15.56
CA ALA A 175 9.15 -17.17 16.24
C ALA A 175 10.63 -17.37 16.63
N ALA A 176 11.53 -16.50 16.17
CA ALA A 176 12.97 -16.53 16.42
C ALA A 176 13.35 -15.79 17.72
#